data_AF-A0A8T5MEH4-F1
#
_entry.id   AF-A0A8T5MEH4-F1
#
_cell.length_a   1.000
_cell.length_b   1.000
_cell.length_c   1.000
_cell.angle_alpha   90.00
_cell.angle_beta   90.00
_cell.angle_gamma   90.00
#
_symmetry.space_group_name_H-M   'P 1'
#
loop_
_entity.id
_entity.type
_entity.pdbx_description
1 polymer ?
#
loop_
_entity_poly.entity_id
_entity_poly.type
_entity_poly.pdbx_seq_one_letter_code
_entity_poly.pdbx_strand_id
1 'polypeptide(L)'
;MFNKILVANRGEIAIRVMRAARELDIDTVSVFSEADKYALHAKYADEAYYIGPAPSSQSYLNMDAIIDVAKKAGADAIHPGYGFLAENHKFAKLCEDSKIKFIGPSSNAIKLMGDKIAARSAMQKAGVPVVQGSDGEVKDASDAVEIAEEIGYPVVLKASAGGGGIGMKVVNSKEELLETLESTKAVAKSAFGDSTVFIEKYLERPRHIEFQILADSKGNTIHLNERECSIQRRHQKLIEEAPSPIMTEEKRAEIGNIAIKAAESINYENAGTIEFIYSDGNYYFLEMNTRLQVEHPVTEMTTGIGIVKEQLRIAAGEEMSQTQDEVSLRGWSMECRINAEDPLNDFAPSPGKITKYRSPGGPGVRIDSGVRMGYTISPYYDPMISKMVTWGRDRNEVIARTRRALSEYIITGVTTNIPFHKAVMRSEAFQKGELTTGFIDEHKIIEKIPGIIEADRAREARLADIFKDDKKVVAISSAVSSYMNIKKKQQKVD
;
A
#
# COMPACT_ATOMS: atom_id res chain seq x y z
N MET A 1 20.78 16.59 -10.13
CA MET A 1 20.10 15.38 -10.63
C MET A 1 21.04 14.18 -10.77
N PHE A 2 20.53 12.96 -10.60
CA PHE A 2 21.25 11.70 -10.82
C PHE A 2 21.38 11.37 -12.31
N ASN A 3 22.40 10.60 -12.69
CA ASN A 3 22.50 10.04 -14.05
C ASN A 3 21.83 8.67 -14.13
N LYS A 4 22.01 7.83 -13.11
CA LYS A 4 21.48 6.47 -13.09
C LYS A 4 21.02 6.06 -11.70
N ILE A 5 19.84 5.44 -11.60
CA ILE A 5 19.33 4.88 -10.35
C ILE A 5 19.02 3.39 -10.47
N LEU A 6 19.20 2.67 -9.37
CA LEU A 6 18.71 1.30 -9.23
C LEU A 6 17.39 1.30 -8.46
N VAL A 7 16.40 0.57 -8.96
CA VAL A 7 15.14 0.36 -8.24
C VAL A 7 15.18 -1.00 -7.55
N ALA A 8 15.36 -0.98 -6.23
CA ALA A 8 15.46 -2.17 -5.38
C ALA A 8 14.07 -2.72 -5.01
N ASN A 9 13.24 -2.92 -6.03
CA ASN A 9 11.87 -3.41 -5.86
C ASN A 9 11.39 -4.13 -7.14
N ARG A 10 10.11 -4.52 -7.16
CA ARG A 10 9.46 -5.26 -8.25
C ARG A 10 8.08 -4.71 -8.58
N GLY A 11 7.44 -5.29 -9.59
CA GLY A 11 6.02 -5.06 -9.85
C GLY A 11 5.68 -3.62 -10.25
N GLU A 12 4.51 -3.14 -9.83
CA GLU A 12 4.00 -1.82 -10.25
C GLU A 12 4.90 -0.67 -9.77
N ILE A 13 5.36 -0.73 -8.51
CA ILE A 13 6.16 0.36 -7.94
C ILE A 13 7.50 0.51 -8.63
N ALA A 14 8.12 -0.59 -9.04
CA ALA A 14 9.35 -0.52 -9.82
C ALA A 14 9.13 0.24 -11.13
N ILE A 15 8.03 -0.05 -11.84
CA ILE A 15 7.65 0.66 -13.07
C ILE A 15 7.33 2.13 -12.77
N ARG A 16 6.57 2.42 -11.71
CA ARG A 16 6.22 3.78 -11.30
C ARG A 16 7.46 4.65 -11.07
N VAL A 17 8.47 4.12 -10.39
CA VAL A 17 9.74 4.82 -10.14
C VAL A 17 10.51 5.01 -11.44
N MET A 18 10.63 3.97 -12.26
CA MET A 18 11.36 4.07 -13.52
C MET A 18 10.67 5.01 -14.54
N ARG A 19 9.34 5.17 -14.48
CA ARG A 19 8.62 6.19 -15.25
C ARG A 19 8.99 7.60 -14.81
N ALA A 20 9.01 7.88 -13.49
CA ALA A 20 9.45 9.18 -12.98
C ALA A 20 10.90 9.49 -13.37
N ALA A 21 11.79 8.50 -13.22
CA ALA A 21 13.20 8.64 -13.59
C ALA A 21 13.37 8.94 -15.09
N ARG A 22 12.67 8.19 -15.96
CA ARG A 22 12.70 8.41 -17.41
C ARG A 22 12.18 9.79 -17.83
N GLU A 23 11.15 10.30 -17.16
CA GLU A 23 10.64 11.66 -17.40
C GLU A 23 11.58 12.77 -16.89
N LEU A 24 12.61 12.42 -16.14
CA LEU A 24 13.69 13.29 -15.67
C LEU A 24 15.03 12.98 -16.37
N ASP A 25 15.00 12.19 -17.45
CA ASP A 25 16.18 11.77 -18.22
C ASP A 25 17.25 11.02 -17.38
N ILE A 26 16.79 10.20 -16.44
CA ILE A 26 17.64 9.36 -15.57
C ILE A 26 17.57 7.91 -16.03
N ASP A 27 18.73 7.28 -16.24
CA ASP A 27 18.84 5.86 -16.58
C ASP A 27 18.42 4.96 -15.42
N THR A 28 17.84 3.80 -15.73
CA THR A 28 17.23 2.92 -14.74
C THR A 28 17.79 1.51 -14.77
N VAL A 29 18.09 0.99 -13.57
CA VAL A 29 18.49 -0.39 -13.33
C VAL A 29 17.41 -1.11 -12.53
N SER A 30 16.94 -2.25 -13.03
CA SER A 30 16.03 -3.13 -12.31
C SER A 30 16.75 -4.36 -11.76
N VAL A 31 16.32 -4.84 -10.60
CA VAL A 31 16.69 -6.17 -10.09
C VAL A 31 15.52 -7.16 -10.21
N PHE A 32 15.84 -8.42 -10.44
CA PHE A 32 14.83 -9.48 -10.54
C PHE A 32 15.28 -10.81 -9.95
N SER A 33 14.34 -11.53 -9.36
CA SER A 33 14.52 -12.92 -8.94
C SER A 33 14.25 -13.90 -10.08
N GLU A 34 14.50 -15.19 -9.87
CA GLU A 34 14.19 -16.23 -10.86
C GLU A 34 12.71 -16.20 -11.30
N ALA A 35 11.78 -16.02 -10.35
CA ALA A 35 10.35 -15.97 -10.62
C ALA A 35 9.94 -14.74 -11.45
N ASP A 36 10.68 -13.64 -11.33
CA ASP A 36 10.40 -12.38 -12.03
C ASP A 36 11.23 -12.18 -13.31
N LYS A 37 11.92 -13.21 -13.81
CA LYS A 37 12.72 -13.16 -15.06
C LYS A 37 11.97 -12.56 -16.26
N TYR A 38 10.65 -12.73 -16.30
CA TYR A 38 9.77 -12.23 -17.36
C TYR A 38 8.75 -11.18 -16.89
N ALA A 39 8.91 -10.68 -15.66
CA ALA A 39 8.10 -9.60 -15.12
C ALA A 39 8.32 -8.30 -15.92
N LEU A 40 7.29 -7.46 -15.95
CA LEU A 40 7.31 -6.26 -16.78
C LEU A 40 8.41 -5.27 -16.35
N HIS A 41 8.63 -5.10 -15.05
CA HIS A 41 9.64 -4.17 -14.53
C HIS A 41 11.06 -4.54 -15.00
N ALA A 42 11.38 -5.84 -15.02
CA ALA A 42 12.67 -6.35 -15.52
C ALA A 42 12.87 -6.17 -17.04
N LYS A 43 11.80 -5.88 -17.80
CA LYS A 43 11.85 -5.59 -19.25
C LYS A 43 11.70 -4.11 -19.57
N TYR A 44 11.33 -3.30 -18.59
CA TYR A 44 11.11 -1.87 -18.73
C TYR A 44 12.38 -1.05 -18.49
N ALA A 45 13.23 -1.50 -17.57
CA ALA A 45 14.48 -0.85 -17.22
C ALA A 45 15.47 -0.82 -18.39
N ASP A 46 16.40 0.13 -18.36
CA ASP A 46 17.49 0.23 -19.35
C ASP A 46 18.51 -0.90 -19.14
N GLU A 47 18.71 -1.31 -17.88
CA GLU A 47 19.46 -2.52 -17.52
C GLU A 47 18.71 -3.35 -16.48
N ALA A 48 18.87 -4.69 -16.51
CA ALA A 48 18.25 -5.57 -15.53
C ALA A 48 19.19 -6.69 -15.09
N TYR A 49 19.26 -6.92 -13.77
CA TYR A 49 20.18 -7.88 -13.16
C TYR A 49 19.46 -8.92 -12.30
N TYR A 50 19.88 -10.18 -12.45
CA TYR A 50 19.42 -11.28 -11.62
C TYR A 50 20.07 -11.21 -10.23
N ILE A 51 19.25 -11.29 -9.17
CA ILE A 51 19.71 -11.16 -7.77
C ILE A 51 19.50 -12.42 -6.92
N GLY A 52 18.88 -13.46 -7.46
CA GLY A 52 18.75 -14.73 -6.76
C GLY A 52 17.45 -15.50 -6.99
N PRO A 53 17.27 -16.63 -6.29
CA PRO A 53 16.08 -17.48 -6.39
C PRO A 53 14.79 -16.77 -5.97
N ALA A 54 13.65 -17.41 -6.24
CA ALA A 54 12.33 -16.82 -6.00
C ALA A 54 12.04 -16.36 -4.55
N PRO A 55 12.43 -17.06 -3.47
CA PRO A 55 12.18 -16.59 -2.11
C PRO A 55 12.78 -15.21 -1.87
N SER A 56 11.98 -14.27 -1.34
CA SER A 56 12.40 -12.88 -1.13
C SER A 56 13.64 -12.76 -0.23
N SER A 57 13.77 -13.63 0.78
CA SER A 57 14.94 -13.69 1.67
C SER A 57 16.26 -13.99 0.95
N GLN A 58 16.20 -14.61 -0.23
CA GLN A 58 17.35 -14.96 -1.07
C GLN A 58 17.50 -14.03 -2.28
N SER A 59 16.60 -13.06 -2.46
CA SER A 59 16.57 -12.13 -3.59
C SER A 59 16.29 -10.69 -3.12
N TYR A 60 15.04 -10.24 -3.12
CA TYR A 60 14.67 -8.84 -2.85
C TYR A 60 15.01 -8.32 -1.45
N LEU A 61 15.32 -9.20 -0.49
CA LEU A 61 15.80 -8.87 0.85
C LEU A 61 17.32 -9.10 1.01
N ASN A 62 18.00 -9.56 -0.04
CA ASN A 62 19.45 -9.76 -0.04
C ASN A 62 20.15 -8.41 -0.30
N MET A 63 20.49 -7.72 0.78
CA MET A 63 21.12 -6.40 0.75
C MET A 63 22.44 -6.40 -0.01
N ASP A 64 23.29 -7.40 0.20
CA ASP A 64 24.61 -7.50 -0.42
C ASP A 64 24.48 -7.64 -1.94
N ALA A 65 23.60 -8.53 -2.41
CA ALA A 65 23.35 -8.72 -3.84
C ALA A 65 22.86 -7.43 -4.51
N ILE A 66 22.00 -6.64 -3.85
CA ILE A 66 21.48 -5.39 -4.39
C ILE A 66 22.58 -4.32 -4.45
N ILE A 67 23.41 -4.20 -3.42
CA ILE A 67 24.53 -3.26 -3.39
C ILE A 67 25.59 -3.63 -4.44
N ASP A 68 25.88 -4.92 -4.61
CA ASP A 68 26.82 -5.39 -5.63
C ASP A 68 26.33 -5.06 -7.04
N VAL A 69 25.03 -5.24 -7.31
CA VAL A 69 24.43 -4.83 -8.60
C VAL A 69 24.51 -3.30 -8.77
N ALA A 70 24.19 -2.51 -7.75
CA ALA A 70 24.24 -1.06 -7.83
C ALA A 70 25.67 -0.56 -8.18
N LYS A 71 26.69 -1.13 -7.53
CA LYS A 71 28.11 -0.85 -7.84
C LYS A 71 28.48 -1.28 -9.25
N LYS A 72 28.10 -2.49 -9.66
CA LYS A 72 28.39 -3.04 -10.99
C LYS A 72 27.76 -2.22 -12.11
N ALA A 73 26.54 -1.75 -11.93
CA ALA A 73 25.81 -0.96 -12.92
C ALA A 73 26.19 0.53 -12.91
N GLY A 74 26.97 0.97 -11.91
CA GLY A 74 27.34 2.37 -11.71
C GLY A 74 26.14 3.25 -11.36
N ALA A 75 25.23 2.76 -10.51
CA ALA A 75 24.07 3.54 -10.07
C ALA A 75 24.49 4.56 -8.99
N ASP A 76 24.06 5.81 -9.16
CA ASP A 76 24.31 6.91 -8.21
C ASP A 76 23.46 6.76 -6.93
N ALA A 77 22.26 6.20 -7.09
CA ALA A 77 21.27 6.11 -6.04
C ALA A 77 20.43 4.82 -6.14
N ILE A 78 19.83 4.44 -5.01
CA ILE A 78 18.88 3.33 -4.91
C ILE A 78 17.52 3.87 -4.46
N HIS A 79 16.48 3.60 -5.25
CA HIS A 79 15.10 3.82 -4.84
C HIS A 79 14.52 2.49 -4.32
N PRO A 80 14.11 2.40 -3.05
CA PRO A 80 13.65 1.14 -2.48
C PRO A 80 12.16 0.86 -2.77
N GLY A 81 11.40 1.85 -3.23
CA GLY A 81 9.96 1.71 -3.46
C GLY A 81 9.23 1.63 -2.13
N TYR A 82 8.37 0.61 -1.97
CA TYR A 82 7.72 0.30 -0.69
C TYR A 82 7.79 -1.20 -0.39
N GLY A 83 7.63 -1.59 0.88
CA GLY A 83 7.90 -2.96 1.32
C GLY A 83 9.38 -3.35 1.16
N PHE A 84 9.67 -4.65 1.23
CA PHE A 84 11.04 -5.19 1.18
C PHE A 84 12.03 -4.45 2.10
N LEU A 85 12.98 -3.71 1.52
CA LEU A 85 14.04 -3.01 2.22
C LEU A 85 13.77 -1.51 2.41
N ALA A 86 12.60 -1.01 2.02
CA ALA A 86 12.28 0.41 2.05
C ALA A 86 12.27 1.03 3.45
N GLU A 87 11.95 0.25 4.47
CA GLU A 87 11.99 0.68 5.88
C GLU A 87 13.07 -0.09 6.66
N ASN A 88 14.06 -0.64 5.96
CA ASN A 88 15.15 -1.34 6.59
C ASN A 88 16.32 -0.38 6.87
N HIS A 89 16.43 0.05 8.13
CA HIS A 89 17.47 1.00 8.53
C HIS A 89 18.90 0.49 8.26
N LYS A 90 19.13 -0.82 8.29
CA LYS A 90 20.45 -1.41 8.00
C LYS A 90 20.79 -1.30 6.52
N PHE A 91 19.80 -1.47 5.64
CA PHE A 91 19.98 -1.29 4.21
C PHE A 91 20.25 0.17 3.83
N ALA A 92 19.49 1.11 4.41
CA ALA A 92 19.77 2.54 4.24
C ALA A 92 21.19 2.90 4.70
N LYS A 93 21.60 2.40 5.88
CA LYS A 93 22.97 2.58 6.39
C LYS A 93 24.03 1.98 5.47
N LEU A 94 23.77 0.80 4.90
CA LEU A 94 24.67 0.14 3.96
C LEU A 94 24.81 0.91 2.64
N CYS A 95 23.75 1.56 2.16
CA CYS A 95 23.81 2.49 1.03
C CYS A 95 24.71 3.68 1.36
N GLU A 96 24.53 4.32 2.52
CA GLU A 96 25.36 5.41 3.02
C GLU A 96 26.85 5.01 3.08
N ASP A 97 27.16 3.84 3.67
CA ASP A 97 28.54 3.32 3.78
C ASP A 97 29.15 2.95 2.43
N SER A 98 28.32 2.54 1.48
CA SER A 98 28.72 2.24 0.10
C SER A 98 28.77 3.47 -0.81
N LYS A 99 28.50 4.67 -0.27
CA LYS A 99 28.43 5.94 -1.02
C LYS A 99 27.43 5.91 -2.19
N ILE A 100 26.31 5.21 -2.00
CA ILE A 100 25.17 5.18 -2.93
C ILE A 100 24.02 5.92 -2.23
N LYS A 101 23.44 6.95 -2.86
CA LYS A 101 22.37 7.72 -2.20
C LYS A 101 21.14 6.84 -2.04
N PHE A 102 20.67 6.69 -0.81
CA PHE A 102 19.36 6.10 -0.54
C PHE A 102 18.26 7.15 -0.84
N ILE A 103 17.33 6.84 -1.73
CA ILE A 103 16.20 7.72 -2.05
C ILE A 103 15.07 7.46 -1.05
N GLY A 104 15.18 8.13 0.09
CA GLY A 104 14.32 8.00 1.25
C GLY A 104 14.90 8.77 2.45
N PRO A 105 14.32 8.66 3.64
CA PRO A 105 14.84 9.29 4.84
C PRO A 105 16.16 8.65 5.29
N SER A 106 16.85 9.30 6.24
CA SER A 106 18.09 8.78 6.83
C SER A 106 17.91 7.45 7.55
N SER A 107 18.97 6.64 7.63
CA SER A 107 18.95 5.38 8.39
C SER A 107 18.54 5.57 9.86
N ASN A 108 18.87 6.71 10.48
CA ASN A 108 18.47 7.05 11.84
C ASN A 108 16.97 7.32 11.96
N ALA A 109 16.38 8.07 11.04
CA ALA A 109 14.94 8.33 11.02
C ALA A 109 14.14 7.04 10.81
N ILE A 110 14.59 6.17 9.89
CA ILE A 110 13.99 4.85 9.67
C ILE A 110 14.08 3.99 10.95
N LYS A 111 15.23 3.98 11.62
CA LYS A 111 15.42 3.23 12.87
C LYS A 111 14.51 3.75 13.98
N LEU A 112 14.42 5.07 14.16
CA LEU A 112 13.61 5.70 15.20
C LEU A 112 12.12 5.40 15.00
N MET A 113 11.62 5.58 13.77
CA MET A 113 10.20 5.40 13.47
C MET A 113 9.79 3.93 13.29
N GLY A 114 10.74 3.04 12.98
CA GLY A 114 10.52 1.59 12.95
C GLY A 114 10.40 0.95 14.35
N ASP A 115 10.80 1.65 15.41
CA ASP A 115 10.60 1.22 16.79
C ASP A 115 9.33 1.87 17.35
N LYS A 116 8.28 1.07 17.60
CA LYS A 116 6.97 1.58 18.04
C LYS A 116 7.05 2.39 19.34
N ILE A 117 7.88 1.98 20.30
CA ILE A 117 7.99 2.64 21.60
C ILE A 117 8.75 3.95 21.44
N ALA A 118 9.89 3.90 20.74
CA ALA A 118 10.71 5.09 20.50
C ALA A 118 9.97 6.12 19.65
N ALA A 119 9.27 5.68 18.60
CA ALA A 119 8.41 6.51 17.75
C ALA A 119 7.32 7.21 18.56
N ARG A 120 6.56 6.45 19.36
CA ARG A 120 5.51 7.00 20.22
C ARG A 120 6.05 8.03 21.21
N SER A 121 7.18 7.73 21.87
CA SER A 121 7.84 8.67 22.78
C SER A 121 8.32 9.94 22.06
N ALA A 122 8.86 9.82 20.85
CA ALA A 122 9.27 10.96 20.04
C ALA A 122 8.07 11.84 19.65
N MET A 123 6.96 11.22 19.22
CA MET A 123 5.73 11.90 18.85
C MET A 123 5.08 12.62 20.04
N GLN A 124 5.04 11.98 21.22
CA GLN A 124 4.60 12.62 22.46
C GLN A 124 5.44 13.86 22.81
N LYS A 125 6.77 13.75 22.72
CA LYS A 125 7.68 14.89 22.97
C LYS A 125 7.50 16.02 21.96
N ALA A 126 7.11 15.69 20.73
CA ALA A 126 6.77 16.64 19.68
C ALA A 126 5.36 17.26 19.83
N GLY A 127 4.60 16.88 20.86
CA GLY A 127 3.24 17.36 21.09
C GLY A 127 2.20 16.77 20.13
N VAL A 128 2.52 15.67 19.46
CA VAL A 128 1.59 14.94 18.59
C VAL A 128 0.70 14.07 19.48
N PRO A 129 -0.64 14.15 19.36
CA PRO A 129 -1.53 13.30 20.15
C PRO A 129 -1.29 11.82 19.87
N VAL A 130 -1.16 11.00 20.90
CA VAL A 130 -1.06 9.53 20.81
C VAL A 130 -2.22 8.90 21.59
N VAL A 131 -2.60 7.68 21.25
CA VAL A 131 -3.66 6.95 21.97
C VAL A 131 -3.25 6.82 23.43
N GLN A 132 -4.07 7.24 24.38
CA GLN A 132 -3.76 7.06 25.81
C GLN A 132 -3.64 5.57 26.14
N GLY A 133 -2.65 5.21 26.95
CA GLY A 133 -2.38 3.82 27.28
C GLY A 133 -1.30 3.71 28.34
N SER A 134 -1.06 2.49 28.81
CA SER A 134 -0.05 2.19 29.80
C SER A 134 1.37 2.52 29.30
N ASP A 135 2.20 3.13 30.15
CA ASP A 135 3.62 3.43 29.89
C ASP A 135 4.51 2.17 29.98
N GLY A 136 4.00 1.03 29.52
CA GLY A 136 4.63 -0.28 29.66
C GLY A 136 3.65 -1.40 30.02
N GLU A 137 4.22 -2.52 30.45
CA GLU A 137 3.46 -3.67 30.95
C GLU A 137 2.61 -3.31 32.16
N VAL A 138 1.36 -3.79 32.17
CA VAL A 138 0.46 -3.75 33.32
C VAL A 138 0.90 -4.78 34.36
N LYS A 139 1.42 -4.30 35.49
CA LYS A 139 2.09 -5.12 36.51
C LYS A 139 1.10 -6.03 37.22
N ASP A 140 0.02 -5.46 37.74
CA ASP A 140 -0.98 -6.16 38.52
C ASP A 140 -2.38 -5.56 38.33
N ALA A 141 -3.36 -6.14 39.03
CA ALA A 141 -4.75 -5.72 38.98
C ALA A 141 -4.97 -4.28 39.50
N SER A 142 -4.19 -3.82 40.47
CA SER A 142 -4.31 -2.46 41.00
C SER A 142 -3.81 -1.44 39.97
N ASP A 143 -2.65 -1.72 39.39
CA ASP A 143 -2.04 -0.95 38.30
C ASP A 143 -3.01 -0.86 37.09
N ALA A 144 -3.62 -1.99 36.71
CA ALA A 144 -4.62 -2.04 35.64
C ALA A 144 -5.81 -1.10 35.88
N VAL A 145 -6.35 -1.11 37.10
CA VAL A 145 -7.50 -0.29 37.49
C VAL A 145 -7.15 1.19 37.47
N GLU A 146 -5.98 1.57 38.01
CA GLU A 146 -5.51 2.96 38.03
C GLU A 146 -5.37 3.51 36.60
N ILE A 147 -4.70 2.75 35.73
CA ILE A 147 -4.53 3.11 34.31
C ILE A 147 -5.88 3.24 33.60
N ALA A 148 -6.80 2.28 33.80
CA ALA A 148 -8.10 2.31 33.14
C ALA A 148 -9.01 3.43 33.67
N GLU A 149 -8.91 3.80 34.95
CA GLU A 149 -9.64 4.94 35.52
C GLU A 149 -9.06 6.28 35.03
N GLU A 150 -7.73 6.39 34.83
CA GLU A 150 -7.08 7.57 34.24
C GLU A 150 -7.48 7.78 32.77
N ILE A 151 -7.49 6.70 31.97
CA ILE A 151 -7.87 6.73 30.54
C ILE A 151 -9.40 6.91 30.36
N GLY A 152 -10.16 6.37 31.32
CA GLY A 152 -11.61 6.23 31.26
C GLY A 152 -12.06 5.10 30.33
N TYR A 153 -13.11 4.38 30.73
CA TYR A 153 -13.72 3.31 29.93
C TYR A 153 -14.47 3.84 28.70
N PRO A 154 -14.67 3.01 27.64
CA PRO A 154 -14.09 1.68 27.47
C PRO A 154 -12.58 1.72 27.17
N VAL A 155 -11.88 0.67 27.60
CA VAL A 155 -10.45 0.44 27.33
C VAL A 155 -10.26 -0.90 26.62
N VAL A 156 -9.11 -1.11 26.00
CA VAL A 156 -8.74 -2.37 25.37
C VAL A 156 -7.50 -2.95 26.04
N LEU A 157 -7.59 -4.21 26.47
CA LEU A 157 -6.46 -5.01 26.90
C LEU A 157 -5.81 -5.65 25.67
N LYS A 158 -4.51 -5.46 25.48
CA LYS A 158 -3.73 -5.98 24.36
C LYS A 158 -2.56 -6.83 24.86
N ALA A 159 -2.38 -8.02 24.31
CA ALA A 159 -1.16 -8.80 24.53
C ALA A 159 0.04 -8.23 23.75
N SER A 160 1.22 -8.21 24.36
CA SER A 160 2.50 -7.75 23.78
C SER A 160 2.82 -8.34 22.42
N ALA A 161 2.57 -9.65 22.27
CA ALA A 161 2.87 -10.42 21.08
C ALA A 161 1.67 -10.60 20.12
N GLY A 162 0.54 -9.93 20.39
CA GLY A 162 -0.69 -10.04 19.59
C GLY A 162 -0.68 -9.14 18.35
N GLY A 163 -0.38 -9.71 17.18
CA GLY A 163 -0.59 -9.06 15.88
C GLY A 163 -1.97 -9.35 15.29
N GLY A 164 -2.55 -8.40 14.55
CA GLY A 164 -3.74 -8.66 13.72
C GLY A 164 -5.07 -8.82 14.47
N GLY A 165 -5.22 -8.20 15.65
CA GLY A 165 -6.45 -8.25 16.46
C GLY A 165 -6.59 -9.50 17.33
N ILE A 166 -5.65 -10.44 17.27
CA ILE A 166 -5.63 -11.63 18.14
C ILE A 166 -5.11 -11.22 19.51
N GLY A 167 -5.87 -11.50 20.57
CA GLY A 167 -5.50 -11.17 21.96
C GLY A 167 -5.86 -9.75 22.39
N MET A 168 -6.87 -9.14 21.75
CA MET A 168 -7.47 -7.87 22.17
C MET A 168 -8.83 -8.12 22.83
N LYS A 169 -9.09 -7.55 24.00
CA LYS A 169 -10.41 -7.58 24.63
C LYS A 169 -10.82 -6.18 25.08
N VAL A 170 -12.01 -5.76 24.66
CA VAL A 170 -12.62 -4.50 25.08
C VAL A 170 -13.21 -4.70 26.46
N VAL A 171 -13.01 -3.70 27.32
CA VAL A 171 -13.47 -3.69 28.70
C VAL A 171 -14.24 -2.39 28.92
N ASN A 172 -15.46 -2.51 29.42
CA ASN A 172 -16.40 -1.39 29.58
C ASN A 172 -16.54 -0.94 31.04
N SER A 173 -16.09 -1.74 32.00
CA SER A 173 -16.12 -1.40 33.42
C SER A 173 -14.98 -2.02 34.22
N LYS A 174 -14.82 -1.53 35.46
CA LYS A 174 -13.83 -2.02 36.41
C LYS A 174 -13.99 -3.52 36.74
N GLU A 175 -15.22 -3.98 36.86
CA GLU A 175 -15.53 -5.38 37.16
C GLU A 175 -15.10 -6.29 36.01
N GLU A 176 -15.41 -5.89 34.78
CA GLU A 176 -14.99 -6.60 33.57
C GLU A 176 -13.47 -6.61 33.41
N LEU A 177 -12.77 -5.54 33.83
CA LEU A 177 -11.32 -5.42 33.70
C LEU A 177 -10.57 -6.53 34.42
N LEU A 178 -10.95 -6.82 35.66
CA LEU A 178 -10.24 -7.79 36.52
C LEU A 178 -10.37 -9.21 35.97
N GLU A 179 -11.56 -9.61 35.54
CA GLU A 179 -11.80 -10.91 34.91
C GLU A 179 -11.06 -11.02 33.56
N THR A 180 -11.07 -9.93 32.81
CA THR A 180 -10.49 -9.87 31.46
C THR A 180 -8.96 -9.88 31.51
N LEU A 181 -8.34 -9.24 32.51
CA LEU A 181 -6.88 -9.18 32.66
C LEU A 181 -6.28 -10.59 32.85
N GLU A 182 -6.81 -11.38 33.78
CA GLU A 182 -6.33 -12.73 34.06
C GLU A 182 -6.49 -13.65 32.84
N SER A 183 -7.67 -13.61 32.21
CA SER A 183 -7.90 -14.41 31.00
C SER A 183 -7.00 -13.98 29.84
N THR A 184 -6.71 -12.69 29.68
CA THR A 184 -5.83 -12.16 28.63
C THR A 184 -4.38 -12.54 28.87
N LYS A 185 -3.87 -12.47 30.11
CA LYS A 185 -2.52 -12.95 30.48
C LYS A 185 -2.35 -14.45 30.18
N ALA A 186 -3.37 -15.26 30.49
CA ALA A 186 -3.36 -16.69 30.20
C ALA A 186 -3.35 -17.01 28.70
N VAL A 187 -4.15 -16.28 27.90
CA VAL A 187 -4.14 -16.40 26.43
C VAL A 187 -2.80 -15.95 25.85
N ALA A 188 -2.27 -14.82 26.31
CA ALA A 188 -0.99 -14.29 25.84
C ALA A 188 0.15 -15.30 26.07
N LYS A 189 0.21 -15.87 27.29
CA LYS A 189 1.19 -16.89 27.65
C LYS A 189 1.06 -18.17 26.82
N SER A 190 -0.16 -18.66 26.60
CA SER A 190 -0.39 -19.91 25.88
C SER A 190 -0.21 -19.77 24.36
N ALA A 191 -0.60 -18.64 23.78
CA ALA A 191 -0.52 -18.39 22.36
C ALA A 191 0.87 -17.91 21.92
N PHE A 192 1.55 -17.13 22.77
CA PHE A 192 2.76 -16.39 22.37
C PHE A 192 3.97 -16.59 23.30
N GLY A 193 3.82 -17.34 24.40
CA GLY A 193 4.90 -17.54 25.37
C GLY A 193 5.25 -16.29 26.19
N ASP A 194 4.51 -15.20 26.02
CA ASP A 194 4.70 -13.90 26.67
C ASP A 194 3.37 -13.49 27.34
N SER A 195 3.39 -13.27 28.66
CA SER A 195 2.22 -12.87 29.44
C SER A 195 2.03 -11.36 29.54
N THR A 196 2.88 -10.57 28.89
CA THR A 196 2.81 -9.11 28.96
C THR A 196 1.53 -8.58 28.31
N VAL A 197 0.84 -7.71 29.04
CA VAL A 197 -0.43 -7.07 28.65
C VAL A 197 -0.31 -5.56 28.81
N PHE A 198 -0.93 -4.82 27.90
CA PHE A 198 -1.03 -3.36 27.86
C PHE A 198 -2.50 -2.96 27.91
N ILE A 199 -2.78 -1.77 28.44
CA ILE A 199 -4.10 -1.13 28.38
C ILE A 199 -4.00 0.09 27.50
N GLU A 200 -4.93 0.25 26.56
CA GLU A 200 -5.07 1.47 25.76
C GLU A 200 -6.53 1.93 25.74
N LYS A 201 -6.75 3.20 25.40
CA LYS A 201 -8.10 3.71 25.13
C LYS A 201 -8.73 2.90 24.01
N TYR A 202 -9.95 2.42 24.22
CA TYR A 202 -10.73 1.84 23.12
C TYR A 202 -11.30 2.98 22.27
N LEU A 203 -11.02 2.92 20.97
CA LEU A 203 -11.48 3.90 20.00
C LEU A 203 -12.68 3.32 19.26
N GLU A 204 -13.84 3.95 19.41
CA GLU A 204 -15.07 3.50 18.78
C GLU A 204 -15.11 3.93 17.31
N ARG A 205 -15.56 3.01 16.43
CA ARG A 205 -15.73 3.27 14.99
C ARG A 205 -14.53 4.00 14.36
N PRO A 206 -13.28 3.53 14.59
CA PRO A 206 -12.09 4.28 14.22
C PRO A 206 -11.96 4.37 12.70
N ARG A 207 -11.51 5.53 12.23
CA ARG A 207 -11.08 5.76 10.86
C ARG A 207 -9.56 5.79 10.79
N HIS A 208 -9.02 5.31 9.69
CA HIS A 208 -7.60 5.41 9.40
C HIS A 208 -7.38 6.59 8.45
N ILE A 209 -6.82 7.68 8.97
CA ILE A 209 -6.51 8.89 8.21
C ILE A 209 -5.00 9.09 8.21
N GLU A 210 -4.43 9.46 7.09
CA GLU A 210 -2.98 9.64 6.99
C GLU A 210 -2.61 10.88 6.19
N PHE A 211 -1.52 11.54 6.57
CA PHE A 211 -1.04 12.74 5.90
C PHE A 211 0.25 12.46 5.14
N GLN A 212 0.26 12.81 3.85
CA GLN A 212 1.44 12.74 3.01
C GLN A 212 2.40 13.86 3.38
N ILE A 213 3.66 13.53 3.66
CA ILE A 213 4.73 14.49 3.95
C ILE A 213 5.75 14.47 2.81
N LEU A 214 6.28 15.64 2.47
CA LEU A 214 7.54 15.82 1.76
C LEU A 214 8.44 16.73 2.59
N ALA A 215 9.70 16.35 2.78
CA ALA A 215 10.70 17.15 3.46
C ALA A 215 12.02 17.16 2.68
N ASP A 216 12.70 18.29 2.57
CA ASP A 216 13.98 18.39 1.89
C ASP A 216 15.18 18.59 2.84
N SER A 217 16.38 18.47 2.28
CA SER A 217 17.63 18.69 3.03
C SER A 217 17.93 20.17 3.33
N LYS A 218 17.06 21.10 2.92
CA LYS A 218 17.16 22.55 3.16
C LYS A 218 16.32 23.00 4.35
N GLY A 219 15.58 22.09 4.97
CA GLY A 219 14.74 22.34 6.14
C GLY A 219 13.30 22.71 5.80
N ASN A 220 12.88 22.55 4.54
CA ASN A 220 11.48 22.74 4.16
C ASN A 220 10.71 21.44 4.38
N THR A 221 9.53 21.53 5.00
CA THR A 221 8.60 20.40 5.18
C THR A 221 7.19 20.85 4.81
N ILE A 222 6.51 20.07 3.95
CA ILE A 222 5.13 20.32 3.53
C ILE A 222 4.28 19.06 3.67
N HIS A 223 2.97 19.23 3.84
CA HIS A 223 1.99 18.16 3.71
C HIS A 223 1.23 18.27 2.38
N LEU A 224 0.96 17.14 1.74
CA LEU A 224 0.15 17.05 0.51
C LEU A 224 -1.30 16.64 0.82
N ASN A 225 -1.81 17.15 1.94
CA ASN A 225 -3.12 16.79 2.52
C ASN A 225 -3.22 15.31 2.95
N GLU A 226 -4.43 14.90 3.29
CA GLU A 226 -4.75 13.60 3.85
C GLU A 226 -5.31 12.59 2.85
N ARG A 227 -5.24 11.32 3.24
CA ARG A 227 -5.96 10.20 2.64
C ARG A 227 -6.81 9.50 3.70
N GLU A 228 -7.95 8.99 3.26
CA GLU A 228 -8.84 8.13 4.01
C GLU A 228 -8.62 6.67 3.58
N CYS A 229 -8.15 5.86 4.51
CA CYS A 229 -7.71 4.49 4.26
C CYS A 229 -8.50 3.48 5.09
N SER A 230 -9.69 3.85 5.58
CA SER A 230 -10.50 3.00 6.47
C SER A 230 -11.04 1.71 5.85
N ILE A 231 -11.14 1.59 4.53
CA ILE A 231 -11.63 0.35 3.92
C ILE A 231 -10.50 -0.69 3.92
N GLN A 232 -10.51 -1.52 4.95
CA GLN A 232 -9.45 -2.47 5.25
C GLN A 232 -9.99 -3.86 5.55
N ARG A 233 -9.15 -4.87 5.38
CA ARG A 233 -9.36 -6.24 5.85
C ARG A 233 -8.16 -6.68 6.66
N ARG A 234 -8.34 -7.07 7.92
CA ARG A 234 -7.24 -7.48 8.82
C ARG A 234 -6.07 -6.47 8.79
N HIS A 235 -6.40 -5.19 8.85
CA HIS A 235 -5.47 -4.04 8.75
C HIS A 235 -4.77 -3.85 7.39
N GLN A 236 -5.11 -4.63 6.37
CA GLN A 236 -4.65 -4.42 4.99
C GLN A 236 -5.62 -3.48 4.27
N LYS A 237 -5.13 -2.32 3.82
CA LYS A 237 -5.88 -1.35 3.03
C LYS A 237 -6.27 -1.94 1.66
N LEU A 238 -7.51 -1.72 1.25
CA LEU A 238 -8.08 -2.23 -0.01
C LEU A 238 -8.61 -1.12 -0.92
N ILE A 239 -9.18 -0.06 -0.32
CA ILE A 239 -9.66 1.13 -1.01
C ILE A 239 -9.23 2.36 -0.21
N GLU A 240 -8.65 3.32 -0.90
CA GLU A 240 -8.16 4.57 -0.36
C GLU A 240 -8.78 5.75 -1.13
N GLU A 241 -9.09 6.84 -0.44
CA GLU A 241 -9.60 8.05 -1.10
C GLU A 241 -8.90 9.33 -0.60
N ALA A 242 -8.81 10.33 -1.47
CA ALA A 242 -8.28 11.64 -1.14
C ALA A 242 -9.21 12.72 -1.74
N PRO A 243 -9.65 13.71 -0.95
CA PRO A 243 -9.51 13.84 0.51
C PRO A 243 -10.34 12.81 1.29
N SER A 244 -10.32 12.91 2.63
CA SER A 244 -11.26 12.18 3.48
C SER A 244 -12.64 12.87 3.52
N PRO A 245 -13.76 12.13 3.49
CA PRO A 245 -15.10 12.68 3.65
C PRO A 245 -15.40 13.25 5.05
N ILE A 246 -14.57 12.94 6.06
CA ILE A 246 -14.77 13.45 7.42
C ILE A 246 -14.06 14.78 7.68
N MET A 247 -13.15 15.20 6.78
CA MET A 247 -12.26 16.33 7.01
C MET A 247 -12.82 17.66 6.49
N THR A 248 -12.88 18.66 7.38
CA THR A 248 -13.07 20.07 7.03
C THR A 248 -11.73 20.71 6.68
N GLU A 249 -11.75 21.88 6.03
CA GLU A 249 -10.53 22.65 5.75
C GLU A 249 -9.75 23.02 7.03
N GLU A 250 -10.47 23.45 8.07
CA GLU A 250 -9.88 23.78 9.38
C GLU A 250 -9.17 22.58 10.02
N LYS A 251 -9.85 21.42 10.11
CA LYS A 251 -9.26 20.20 10.67
C LYS A 251 -8.08 19.71 9.84
N ARG A 252 -8.16 19.83 8.51
CA ARG A 252 -7.07 19.45 7.60
C ARG A 252 -5.84 20.32 7.83
N ALA A 253 -6.01 21.63 7.99
CA ALA A 253 -4.92 22.54 8.31
C ALA A 253 -4.33 22.27 9.70
N GLU A 254 -5.18 22.03 10.71
CA GLU A 254 -4.75 21.67 12.07
C GLU A 254 -3.89 20.41 12.08
N ILE A 255 -4.41 19.30 11.55
CA ILE A 255 -3.74 18.00 11.59
C ILE A 255 -2.54 17.99 10.62
N GLY A 256 -2.63 18.67 9.48
CA GLY A 256 -1.52 18.84 8.54
C GLY A 256 -0.32 19.53 9.19
N ASN A 257 -0.55 20.59 9.98
CA ASN A 257 0.51 21.25 10.75
C ASN A 257 1.10 20.35 11.84
N ILE A 258 0.29 19.49 12.47
CA ILE A 258 0.79 18.50 13.43
C ILE A 258 1.67 17.47 12.74
N ALA A 259 1.28 17.01 11.55
CA ALA A 259 2.05 16.08 10.75
C ALA A 259 3.39 16.70 10.28
N ILE A 260 3.41 17.98 9.90
CA ILE A 260 4.66 18.71 9.61
C ILE A 260 5.57 18.72 10.84
N LYS A 261 5.07 19.17 12.00
CA LYS A 261 5.85 19.23 13.24
C LYS A 261 6.42 17.88 13.66
N ALA A 262 5.62 16.83 13.49
CA ALA A 262 6.05 15.45 13.73
C ALA A 262 7.26 15.07 12.86
N ALA A 263 7.20 15.35 11.56
CA ALA A 263 8.29 15.07 10.63
C ALA A 263 9.55 15.93 10.92
N GLU A 264 9.37 17.21 11.22
CA GLU A 264 10.46 18.11 11.61
C GLU A 264 11.17 17.65 12.89
N SER A 265 10.42 17.16 13.88
CA SER A 265 10.97 16.71 15.17
C SER A 265 11.98 15.56 15.07
N ILE A 266 11.94 14.81 13.96
CA ILE A 266 12.84 13.68 13.68
C ILE A 266 13.83 13.98 12.56
N ASN A 267 13.94 15.24 12.11
CA ASN A 267 14.74 15.65 10.95
C ASN A 267 14.46 14.78 9.73
N TYR A 268 13.18 14.60 9.41
CA TYR A 268 12.75 13.76 8.30
C TYR A 268 13.21 14.34 6.95
N GLU A 269 13.49 13.46 5.98
CA GLU A 269 13.85 13.82 4.60
C GLU A 269 13.06 12.90 3.66
N ASN A 270 12.75 13.38 2.46
CA ASN A 270 12.06 12.67 1.39
C ASN A 270 10.54 12.51 1.65
N ALA A 271 9.90 11.58 0.94
CA ALA A 271 8.48 11.30 1.11
C ALA A 271 8.24 10.31 2.26
N GLY A 272 7.28 10.66 3.11
CA GLY A 272 6.80 9.81 4.20
C GLY A 272 5.31 9.99 4.43
N THR A 273 4.74 9.19 5.30
CA THR A 273 3.33 9.35 5.68
C THR A 273 3.16 9.16 7.18
N ILE A 274 2.42 10.07 7.80
CA ILE A 274 2.04 9.98 9.20
C ILE A 274 0.60 9.50 9.26
N GLU A 275 0.40 8.35 9.89
CA GLU A 275 -0.89 7.72 10.05
C GLU A 275 -1.50 8.07 11.39
N PHE A 276 -2.81 8.33 11.38
CA PHE A 276 -3.63 8.64 12.53
C PHE A 276 -4.84 7.71 12.58
N ILE A 277 -5.24 7.34 13.79
CA ILE A 277 -6.60 6.88 14.03
C ILE A 277 -7.46 8.08 14.41
N TYR A 278 -8.55 8.28 13.67
CA TYR A 278 -9.56 9.28 13.97
C TYR A 278 -10.78 8.63 14.64
N SER A 279 -11.21 9.15 15.78
CA SER A 279 -12.35 8.67 16.56
C SER A 279 -13.00 9.86 17.29
N ASP A 280 -14.32 10.02 17.13
CA ASP A 280 -15.12 11.04 17.83
C ASP A 280 -14.55 12.48 17.79
N GLY A 281 -14.02 12.88 16.64
CA GLY A 281 -13.44 14.22 16.48
C GLY A 281 -11.97 14.33 16.86
N ASN A 282 -11.41 13.33 17.54
CA ASN A 282 -10.02 13.28 17.95
C ASN A 282 -9.19 12.46 16.96
N TYR A 283 -7.90 12.76 16.90
CA TYR A 283 -6.92 12.05 16.09
C TYR A 283 -5.74 11.63 16.97
N TYR A 284 -5.23 10.43 16.72
CA TYR A 284 -4.16 9.84 17.51
C TYR A 284 -3.13 9.24 16.56
N PHE A 285 -1.87 9.63 16.71
CA PHE A 285 -0.76 9.06 15.97
C PHE A 285 -0.75 7.54 16.13
N LEU A 286 -0.68 6.86 14.99
CA LEU A 286 -0.63 5.41 14.89
C LEU A 286 0.80 4.98 14.58
N GLU A 287 1.32 5.43 13.44
CA GLU A 287 2.67 5.15 12.98
C GLU A 287 3.13 6.17 11.95
N MET A 288 4.41 6.12 11.59
CA MET A 288 4.93 6.82 10.42
C MET A 288 5.52 5.81 9.46
N ASN A 289 4.99 5.77 8.25
CA ASN A 289 5.56 5.02 7.16
C ASN A 289 6.72 5.83 6.58
N THR A 290 7.95 5.34 6.76
CA THR A 290 9.18 6.09 6.41
C THR A 290 9.58 5.93 4.95
N ARG A 291 8.58 5.93 4.06
CA ARG A 291 8.69 5.63 2.63
C ARG A 291 7.47 6.12 1.87
N LEU A 292 7.52 5.97 0.55
CA LEU A 292 6.34 6.04 -0.29
C LEU A 292 5.31 4.95 0.09
N GLN A 293 4.03 5.23 -0.12
CA GLN A 293 2.94 4.28 0.06
C GLN A 293 2.29 3.88 -1.27
N VAL A 294 1.52 2.80 -1.26
CA VAL A 294 0.86 2.23 -2.44
C VAL A 294 -0.12 3.25 -3.03
N GLU A 295 -0.88 3.87 -2.12
CA GLU A 295 -1.97 4.83 -2.29
C GLU A 295 -1.52 6.28 -2.57
N HIS A 296 -0.22 6.55 -2.74
CA HIS A 296 0.27 7.87 -3.16
C HIS A 296 -0.43 8.43 -4.43
N PRO A 297 -0.91 7.62 -5.42
CA PRO A 297 -1.56 8.15 -6.60
C PRO A 297 -2.82 8.96 -6.30
N VAL A 298 -3.60 8.66 -5.24
CA VAL A 298 -4.80 9.47 -4.95
C VAL A 298 -4.43 10.91 -4.56
N THR A 299 -3.30 11.07 -3.86
CA THR A 299 -2.73 12.39 -3.55
C THR A 299 -2.17 13.06 -4.81
N GLU A 300 -1.47 12.34 -5.68
CA GLU A 300 -0.98 12.91 -6.94
C GLU A 300 -2.14 13.38 -7.84
N MET A 301 -3.24 12.64 -7.89
CA MET A 301 -4.42 12.99 -8.70
C MET A 301 -5.15 14.23 -8.18
N THR A 302 -5.18 14.46 -6.86
CA THR A 302 -5.86 15.62 -6.27
C THR A 302 -4.99 16.87 -6.18
N THR A 303 -3.67 16.71 -6.06
CA THR A 303 -2.72 17.84 -5.94
C THR A 303 -2.02 18.18 -7.26
N GLY A 304 -1.93 17.23 -8.19
CA GLY A 304 -1.10 17.32 -9.40
C GLY A 304 0.41 17.23 -9.15
N ILE A 305 0.84 16.97 -7.91
CA ILE A 305 2.26 16.88 -7.55
C ILE A 305 2.74 15.45 -7.78
N GLY A 306 3.80 15.30 -8.58
CA GLY A 306 4.43 13.99 -8.82
C GLY A 306 5.36 13.60 -7.69
N ILE A 307 4.83 12.93 -6.66
CA ILE A 307 5.54 12.60 -5.41
C ILE A 307 6.86 11.88 -5.70
N VAL A 308 6.89 10.89 -6.60
CA VAL A 308 8.12 10.16 -6.90
C VAL A 308 9.17 11.04 -7.59
N LYS A 309 8.77 12.06 -8.36
CA LYS A 309 9.72 13.04 -8.92
C LYS A 309 10.30 13.92 -7.81
N GLU A 310 9.47 14.33 -6.85
CA GLU A 310 9.95 15.07 -5.67
C GLU A 310 10.92 14.21 -4.85
N GLN A 311 10.65 12.91 -4.66
CA GLN A 311 11.61 12.02 -3.99
C GLN A 311 12.98 12.01 -4.66
N LEU A 312 13.02 11.98 -6.01
CA LEU A 312 14.26 12.01 -6.77
C LEU A 312 14.98 13.36 -6.67
N ARG A 313 14.24 14.47 -6.76
CA ARG A 313 14.79 15.84 -6.60
C ARG A 313 15.38 16.06 -5.21
N ILE A 314 14.60 15.76 -4.18
CA ILE A 314 15.01 15.88 -2.78
C ILE A 314 16.27 15.06 -2.52
N ALA A 315 16.28 13.80 -2.96
CA ALA A 315 17.46 12.94 -2.77
C ALA A 315 18.69 13.42 -3.56
N ALA A 316 18.50 14.12 -4.69
CA ALA A 316 19.57 14.76 -5.43
C ALA A 316 20.05 16.10 -4.80
N GLY A 317 19.44 16.54 -3.69
CA GLY A 317 19.77 17.78 -2.99
C GLY A 317 19.13 19.03 -3.62
N GLU A 318 18.18 18.86 -4.53
CA GLU A 318 17.40 19.94 -5.12
C GLU A 318 16.27 20.37 -4.17
N GLU A 319 15.79 21.60 -4.33
CA GLU A 319 14.64 22.12 -3.59
C GLU A 319 13.33 21.48 -4.07
N MET A 320 12.35 21.36 -3.18
CA MET A 320 11.01 20.92 -3.55
C MET A 320 10.38 21.87 -4.57
N SER A 321 9.56 21.33 -5.47
CA SER A 321 8.94 22.15 -6.52
C SER A 321 7.80 23.05 -6.04
N GLN A 322 7.33 22.88 -4.80
CA GLN A 322 6.17 23.58 -4.25
C GLN A 322 6.38 23.98 -2.79
N THR A 323 5.80 25.11 -2.39
CA THR A 323 5.63 25.50 -0.98
C THR A 323 4.25 25.11 -0.45
N GLN A 324 4.05 25.16 0.88
CA GLN A 324 2.80 24.71 1.51
C GLN A 324 1.57 25.48 1.02
N ASP A 325 1.70 26.77 0.73
CA ASP A 325 0.64 27.66 0.24
C ASP A 325 0.27 27.40 -1.23
N GLU A 326 1.14 26.73 -2.00
CA GLU A 326 0.87 26.32 -3.38
C GLU A 326 0.14 24.96 -3.47
N VAL A 327 0.17 24.17 -2.39
CA VAL A 327 -0.53 22.88 -2.32
C VAL A 327 -2.03 23.12 -2.25
N SER A 328 -2.72 22.85 -3.36
CA SER A 328 -4.18 22.93 -3.46
C SER A 328 -4.80 21.56 -3.70
N LEU A 329 -5.99 21.35 -3.13
CA LEU A 329 -6.78 20.15 -3.33
C LEU A 329 -7.79 20.37 -4.46
N ARG A 330 -7.74 19.51 -5.48
CA ARG A 330 -8.63 19.57 -6.65
C ARG A 330 -9.40 18.28 -6.80
N GLY A 331 -10.72 18.37 -6.66
CA GLY A 331 -11.61 17.22 -6.84
C GLY A 331 -11.41 16.12 -5.80
N TRP A 332 -11.70 14.89 -6.21
CA TRP A 332 -11.68 13.70 -5.38
C TRP A 332 -11.07 12.55 -6.14
N SER A 333 -10.22 11.76 -5.49
CA SER A 333 -9.60 10.58 -6.06
C SER A 333 -9.88 9.34 -5.21
N MET A 334 -10.03 8.19 -5.87
CA MET A 334 -10.16 6.87 -5.22
C MET A 334 -9.20 5.89 -5.85
N GLU A 335 -8.57 5.03 -5.06
CA GLU A 335 -7.77 3.89 -5.51
C GLU A 335 -8.45 2.59 -5.11
N CYS A 336 -8.47 1.62 -6.01
CA CYS A 336 -8.82 0.23 -5.71
C CYS A 336 -7.62 -0.65 -6.03
N ARG A 337 -7.15 -1.41 -5.03
CA ARG A 337 -6.09 -2.40 -5.21
C ARG A 337 -6.64 -3.64 -5.90
N ILE A 338 -6.34 -3.81 -7.19
CA ILE A 338 -6.78 -4.97 -7.96
C ILE A 338 -5.78 -6.10 -7.75
N ASN A 339 -6.20 -7.12 -7.02
CA ASN A 339 -5.37 -8.26 -6.65
C ASN A 339 -5.91 -9.54 -7.26
N ALA A 340 -5.01 -10.50 -7.51
CA ALA A 340 -5.36 -11.88 -7.78
C ALA A 340 -5.69 -12.61 -6.47
N GLU A 341 -6.89 -12.37 -5.96
CA GLU A 341 -7.42 -12.90 -4.69
C GLU A 341 -8.87 -13.30 -4.89
N ASP A 342 -9.35 -14.26 -4.09
CA ASP A 342 -10.76 -14.67 -4.05
C ASP A 342 -11.47 -14.15 -2.79
N PRO A 343 -12.24 -13.04 -2.87
CA PRO A 343 -12.93 -12.47 -1.72
C PRO A 343 -13.92 -13.42 -1.03
N LEU A 344 -14.45 -14.41 -1.75
CA LEU A 344 -15.41 -15.38 -1.17
C LEU A 344 -14.70 -16.52 -0.43
N ASN A 345 -13.40 -16.69 -0.66
CA ASN A 345 -12.56 -17.67 0.02
C ASN A 345 -11.52 -16.98 0.89
N ASP A 346 -11.98 -16.11 1.80
CA ASP A 346 -11.14 -15.34 2.73
C ASP A 346 -9.98 -14.62 2.01
N PHE A 347 -10.24 -14.06 0.82
CA PHE A 347 -9.27 -13.39 -0.05
C PHE A 347 -7.99 -14.21 -0.25
N ALA A 348 -8.11 -15.54 -0.34
CA ALA A 348 -6.98 -16.41 -0.62
C ALA A 348 -6.33 -15.98 -1.95
N PRO A 349 -4.98 -15.91 -2.03
CA PRO A 349 -4.27 -15.59 -3.26
C PRO A 349 -4.63 -16.57 -4.39
N SER A 350 -4.75 -16.05 -5.61
CA SER A 350 -5.08 -16.78 -6.83
C SER A 350 -3.92 -16.68 -7.84
N PRO A 351 -2.76 -17.29 -7.54
CA PRO A 351 -1.64 -17.32 -8.48
C PRO A 351 -2.06 -18.06 -9.76
N GLY A 352 -1.57 -17.60 -10.90
CA GLY A 352 -1.97 -18.18 -12.18
C GLY A 352 -1.63 -17.30 -13.36
N LYS A 353 -1.89 -17.82 -14.56
CA LYS A 353 -1.57 -17.13 -15.81
C LYS A 353 -2.71 -16.21 -16.21
N ILE A 354 -2.41 -14.94 -16.40
CA ILE A 354 -3.35 -13.98 -16.99
C ILE A 354 -3.52 -14.34 -18.47
N THR A 355 -4.71 -14.77 -18.86
CA THR A 355 -5.02 -15.20 -20.23
C THR A 355 -5.58 -14.07 -21.08
N LYS A 356 -6.43 -13.22 -20.50
CA LYS A 356 -6.91 -11.97 -21.12
C LYS A 356 -6.80 -10.82 -20.13
N TYR A 357 -6.38 -9.67 -20.65
CA TYR A 357 -6.18 -8.44 -19.89
C TYR A 357 -6.60 -7.25 -20.74
N ARG A 358 -7.56 -6.46 -20.26
CA ARG A 358 -7.89 -5.12 -20.76
C ARG A 358 -8.23 -4.25 -19.58
N SER A 359 -7.38 -3.26 -19.32
CA SER A 359 -7.62 -2.24 -18.32
C SER A 359 -8.69 -1.25 -18.79
N PRO A 360 -9.44 -0.62 -17.85
CA PRO A 360 -10.29 0.50 -18.17
C PRO A 360 -9.45 1.73 -18.53
N GLY A 361 -10.10 2.72 -19.16
CA GLY A 361 -9.48 4.00 -19.50
C GLY A 361 -10.52 5.13 -19.53
N GLY A 362 -10.22 6.18 -20.29
CA GLY A 362 -11.07 7.36 -20.42
C GLY A 362 -10.77 8.46 -19.38
N PRO A 363 -11.48 9.60 -19.44
CA PRO A 363 -11.20 10.76 -18.59
C PRO A 363 -11.25 10.44 -17.10
N GLY A 364 -10.21 10.84 -16.38
CA GLY A 364 -10.09 10.66 -14.93
C GLY A 364 -9.82 9.23 -14.48
N VAL A 365 -9.28 8.36 -15.33
CA VAL A 365 -8.84 6.99 -14.96
C VAL A 365 -7.34 6.84 -15.18
N ARG A 366 -6.64 6.43 -14.13
CA ARG A 366 -5.21 6.11 -14.11
C ARG A 366 -5.03 4.63 -13.69
N ILE A 367 -4.08 3.96 -14.34
CA ILE A 367 -3.75 2.56 -14.07
C ILE A 367 -2.24 2.43 -13.87
N ASP A 368 -1.87 2.00 -12.68
CA ASP A 368 -0.49 1.67 -12.33
C ASP A 368 -0.41 0.14 -12.22
N SER A 369 0.09 -0.54 -13.27
CA SER A 369 0.10 -2.01 -13.37
C SER A 369 1.50 -2.60 -13.46
N GLY A 370 1.74 -3.73 -12.77
CA GLY A 370 2.98 -4.50 -12.86
C GLY A 370 2.93 -5.70 -13.82
N VAL A 371 1.77 -5.97 -14.42
CA VAL A 371 1.48 -7.21 -15.17
C VAL A 371 1.21 -6.94 -16.65
N ARG A 372 1.16 -8.01 -17.44
CA ARG A 372 0.76 -8.01 -18.86
C ARG A 372 -0.01 -9.27 -19.22
N MET A 373 -0.69 -9.28 -20.36
CA MET A 373 -1.27 -10.51 -20.90
C MET A 373 -0.19 -11.59 -21.05
N GLY A 374 -0.52 -12.82 -20.64
CA GLY A 374 0.37 -13.97 -20.65
C GLY A 374 1.36 -14.04 -19.47
N TYR A 375 1.40 -13.04 -18.60
CA TYR A 375 2.18 -13.08 -17.35
C TYR A 375 1.58 -14.08 -16.36
N THR A 376 2.44 -14.79 -15.63
CA THR A 376 2.03 -15.70 -14.55
C THR A 376 2.27 -15.02 -13.22
N ILE A 377 1.20 -14.81 -12.45
CA ILE A 377 1.26 -14.32 -11.08
C ILE A 377 1.87 -15.42 -10.21
N SER A 378 3.00 -15.09 -9.61
CA SER A 378 3.81 -15.97 -8.76
C SER A 378 3.15 -16.16 -7.39
N PRO A 379 3.26 -17.35 -6.77
CA PRO A 379 2.85 -17.55 -5.38
C PRO A 379 3.84 -16.97 -4.35
N TYR A 380 5.02 -16.50 -4.78
CA TYR A 380 6.09 -16.04 -3.89
C TYR A 380 5.94 -14.59 -3.43
N TYR A 381 5.09 -13.79 -4.08
CA TYR A 381 4.99 -12.35 -3.88
C TYR A 381 3.55 -11.91 -3.69
N ASP A 382 3.39 -10.64 -3.33
CA ASP A 382 2.08 -9.97 -3.28
C ASP A 382 1.29 -10.17 -4.61
N PRO A 383 0.00 -10.53 -4.53
CA PRO A 383 -0.83 -10.85 -5.69
C PRO A 383 -1.36 -9.63 -6.45
N MET A 384 -0.92 -8.41 -6.14
CA MET A 384 -1.38 -7.20 -6.80
C MET A 384 -1.08 -7.22 -8.30
N ILE A 385 -2.14 -6.98 -9.07
CA ILE A 385 -2.14 -6.88 -10.53
C ILE A 385 -1.90 -5.42 -10.93
N SER A 386 -2.70 -4.52 -10.35
CA SER A 386 -2.66 -3.09 -10.63
C SER A 386 -3.36 -2.27 -9.56
N LYS A 387 -3.00 -1.00 -9.47
CA LYS A 387 -3.79 0.02 -8.79
C LYS A 387 -4.70 0.69 -9.80
N MET A 388 -6.00 0.68 -9.55
CA MET A 388 -6.97 1.39 -10.37
C MET A 388 -7.36 2.68 -9.67
N VAL A 389 -6.94 3.81 -10.22
CA VAL A 389 -7.13 5.12 -9.62
C VAL A 389 -8.11 5.91 -10.47
N THR A 390 -9.12 6.50 -9.85
CA THR A 390 -10.07 7.38 -10.53
C THR A 390 -10.07 8.74 -9.86
N TRP A 391 -10.33 9.78 -10.64
CA TRP A 391 -10.51 11.15 -10.16
C TRP A 391 -11.82 11.72 -10.67
N GLY A 392 -12.52 12.54 -9.88
CA GLY A 392 -13.70 13.31 -10.27
C GLY A 392 -13.77 14.66 -9.57
N ARG A 393 -14.69 15.54 -9.99
CA ARG A 393 -14.83 16.88 -9.40
C ARG A 393 -15.35 16.85 -7.96
N ASP A 394 -16.09 15.80 -7.61
CA ASP A 394 -16.61 15.55 -6.27
C ASP A 394 -16.63 14.04 -5.99
N ARG A 395 -16.97 13.69 -4.73
CA ARG A 395 -17.00 12.30 -4.26
C ARG A 395 -18.03 11.44 -5.01
N ASN A 396 -19.18 12.00 -5.40
CA ASN A 396 -20.20 11.24 -6.11
C ASN A 396 -19.73 10.90 -7.55
N GLU A 397 -19.10 11.87 -8.21
CA GLU A 397 -18.56 11.69 -9.55
C GLU A 397 -17.45 10.64 -9.58
N VAL A 398 -16.51 10.69 -8.63
CA VAL A 398 -15.45 9.68 -8.55
C VAL A 398 -16.01 8.30 -8.25
N ILE A 399 -17.01 8.14 -7.37
CA ILE A 399 -17.67 6.85 -7.14
C ILE A 399 -18.32 6.32 -8.42
N ALA A 400 -19.07 7.17 -9.14
CA ALA A 400 -19.68 6.79 -10.41
C ALA A 400 -18.63 6.36 -11.45
N ARG A 401 -17.52 7.09 -11.52
CA ARG A 401 -16.39 6.77 -12.41
C ARG A 401 -15.68 5.48 -12.01
N THR A 402 -15.48 5.23 -10.72
CA THR A 402 -14.91 3.97 -10.18
C THR A 402 -15.80 2.78 -10.53
N ARG A 403 -17.12 2.90 -10.34
CA ARG A 403 -18.09 1.86 -10.73
C ARG A 403 -18.02 1.52 -12.21
N ARG A 404 -17.90 2.54 -13.08
CA ARG A 404 -17.72 2.37 -14.53
C ARG A 404 -16.38 1.71 -14.84
N ALA A 405 -15.27 2.18 -14.27
CA ALA A 405 -13.94 1.62 -14.51
C ALA A 405 -13.85 0.14 -14.10
N LEU A 406 -14.34 -0.23 -12.90
CA LEU A 406 -14.41 -1.62 -12.43
C LEU A 406 -15.26 -2.51 -13.35
N SER A 407 -16.28 -1.94 -13.97
CA SER A 407 -17.18 -2.63 -14.88
C SER A 407 -16.59 -2.95 -16.25
N GLU A 408 -15.58 -2.18 -16.66
CA GLU A 408 -14.88 -2.33 -17.94
C GLU A 408 -13.59 -3.15 -17.81
N TYR A 409 -13.16 -3.45 -16.58
CA TYR A 409 -11.90 -4.12 -16.32
C TYR A 409 -12.03 -5.63 -16.58
N ILE A 410 -11.35 -6.11 -17.62
CA ILE A 410 -11.36 -7.53 -18.00
C ILE A 410 -10.03 -8.16 -17.60
N ILE A 411 -10.07 -9.09 -16.63
CA ILE A 411 -8.95 -9.92 -16.23
C ILE A 411 -9.46 -11.36 -16.14
N THR A 412 -8.79 -12.29 -16.84
CA THR A 412 -9.19 -13.71 -16.84
C THR A 412 -7.98 -14.63 -16.71
N GLY A 413 -8.22 -15.86 -16.25
CA GLY A 413 -7.17 -16.85 -15.93
C GLY A 413 -6.75 -16.86 -14.46
N VAL A 414 -7.17 -15.86 -13.69
CA VAL A 414 -7.03 -15.76 -12.23
C VAL A 414 -8.32 -15.20 -11.63
N THR A 415 -8.64 -15.56 -10.38
CA THR A 415 -9.71 -14.90 -9.63
C THR A 415 -9.22 -13.54 -9.14
N THR A 416 -10.10 -12.54 -9.11
CA THR A 416 -9.75 -11.18 -8.68
C THR A 416 -10.71 -10.64 -7.64
N ASN A 417 -10.24 -9.67 -6.86
CA ASN A 417 -11.05 -8.95 -5.86
C ASN A 417 -11.94 -7.83 -6.46
N ILE A 418 -12.07 -7.72 -7.78
CA ILE A 418 -12.94 -6.72 -8.44
C ILE A 418 -14.41 -6.78 -7.96
N PRO A 419 -15.03 -7.97 -7.76
CA PRO A 419 -16.39 -8.04 -7.23
C PRO A 419 -16.55 -7.42 -5.83
N PHE A 420 -15.51 -7.50 -4.98
CA PHE A 420 -15.50 -6.84 -3.68
C PHE A 420 -15.56 -5.32 -3.83
N HIS A 421 -14.69 -4.74 -4.66
CA HIS A 421 -14.67 -3.29 -4.92
C HIS A 421 -16.03 -2.80 -5.45
N LYS A 422 -16.64 -3.56 -6.37
CA LYS A 422 -17.98 -3.26 -6.88
C LYS A 422 -19.06 -3.32 -5.80
N ALA A 423 -18.96 -4.25 -4.83
CA ALA A 423 -19.88 -4.34 -3.70
C ALA A 423 -19.75 -3.12 -2.77
N VAL A 424 -18.52 -2.70 -2.43
CA VAL A 424 -18.27 -1.50 -1.62
C VAL A 424 -18.84 -0.25 -2.29
N MET A 425 -18.56 -0.06 -3.59
CA MET A 425 -19.03 1.10 -4.35
C MET A 425 -20.57 1.18 -4.50
N ARG A 426 -21.29 0.07 -4.29
CA ARG A 426 -22.76 0.03 -4.28
C ARG A 426 -23.35 0.18 -2.87
N SER A 427 -22.53 0.14 -1.81
CA SER A 427 -23.00 0.34 -0.44
C SER A 427 -23.46 1.77 -0.24
N GLU A 428 -24.64 1.95 0.37
CA GLU A 428 -25.15 3.28 0.72
C GLU A 428 -24.27 3.96 1.77
N ALA A 429 -23.81 3.21 2.78
CA ALA A 429 -22.92 3.71 3.82
C ALA A 429 -21.59 4.23 3.23
N PHE A 430 -21.02 3.50 2.26
CA PHE A 430 -19.82 3.96 1.55
C PHE A 430 -20.10 5.27 0.80
N GLN A 431 -21.20 5.35 0.06
CA GLN A 431 -21.59 6.54 -0.70
C GLN A 431 -21.84 7.76 0.19
N LYS A 432 -22.37 7.56 1.39
CA LYS A 432 -22.55 8.62 2.40
C LYS A 432 -21.27 8.99 3.15
N GLY A 433 -20.19 8.21 3.00
CA GLY A 433 -18.93 8.44 3.69
C GLY A 433 -18.94 7.97 5.15
N GLU A 434 -19.86 7.06 5.51
CA GLU A 434 -19.96 6.41 6.82
C GLU A 434 -18.92 5.28 6.92
N LEU A 435 -17.64 5.66 6.97
CA LEU A 435 -16.51 4.72 6.93
C LEU A 435 -15.95 4.45 8.33
N THR A 436 -15.47 3.24 8.53
CA THR A 436 -14.72 2.77 9.70
C THR A 436 -13.75 1.68 9.26
N THR A 437 -12.74 1.37 10.07
CA THR A 437 -11.88 0.19 9.83
C THR A 437 -12.62 -1.15 9.92
N GLY A 438 -13.81 -1.17 10.54
CA GLY A 438 -14.73 -2.31 10.60
C GLY A 438 -15.75 -2.39 9.45
N PHE A 439 -15.68 -1.49 8.46
CA PHE A 439 -16.73 -1.29 7.45
C PHE A 439 -17.17 -2.57 6.73
N ILE A 440 -16.23 -3.45 6.38
CA ILE A 440 -16.50 -4.68 5.63
C ILE A 440 -17.48 -5.58 6.41
N ASP A 441 -17.23 -5.74 7.70
CA ASP A 441 -18.02 -6.60 8.60
C ASP A 441 -19.31 -5.90 9.02
N GLU A 442 -19.25 -4.63 9.42
CA GLU A 442 -20.40 -3.80 9.82
C GLU A 442 -21.50 -3.78 8.74
N HIS A 443 -21.10 -3.69 7.46
CA HIS A 443 -22.03 -3.59 6.34
C HIS A 443 -22.15 -4.87 5.51
N LYS A 444 -21.63 -6.00 6.02
CA LYS A 444 -21.73 -7.34 5.43
C LYS A 444 -21.38 -7.35 3.95
N ILE A 445 -20.25 -6.72 3.60
CA ILE A 445 -19.89 -6.50 2.19
C ILE A 445 -19.67 -7.83 1.46
N ILE A 446 -19.07 -8.83 2.13
CA ILE A 446 -18.78 -10.14 1.54
C ILE A 446 -20.08 -10.86 1.12
N GLU A 447 -21.14 -10.78 1.93
CA GLU A 447 -22.44 -11.39 1.63
C GLU A 447 -23.09 -10.82 0.35
N LYS A 448 -22.72 -9.60 -0.05
CA LYS A 448 -23.27 -8.93 -1.25
C LYS A 448 -22.57 -9.38 -2.54
N ILE A 449 -21.36 -9.94 -2.46
CA ILE A 449 -20.51 -10.27 -3.61
C ILE A 449 -21.16 -11.27 -4.58
N PRO A 450 -21.81 -12.37 -4.14
CA PRO A 450 -22.43 -13.33 -5.08
C PRO A 450 -23.45 -12.68 -6.02
N GLY A 451 -24.25 -11.73 -5.51
CA GLY A 451 -25.20 -10.96 -6.32
C GLY A 451 -24.53 -10.03 -7.34
N ILE A 452 -23.34 -9.50 -7.01
CA ILE A 452 -22.54 -8.70 -7.96
C ILE A 452 -22.04 -9.59 -9.11
N ILE A 453 -21.49 -10.75 -8.78
CA ILE A 453 -20.96 -11.71 -9.77
C ILE A 453 -22.05 -12.15 -10.74
N GLU A 454 -23.24 -12.50 -10.23
CA GLU A 454 -24.36 -12.91 -11.06
C GLU A 454 -24.83 -11.77 -11.98
N ALA A 455 -24.97 -10.55 -11.46
CA ALA A 455 -25.38 -9.39 -12.24
C ALA A 455 -24.39 -9.02 -13.36
N ASP A 456 -23.10 -9.28 -13.15
CA ASP A 456 -22.05 -8.94 -14.10
C ASP A 456 -21.76 -10.02 -15.14
N ARG A 457 -22.15 -11.28 -14.88
CA ARG A 457 -21.83 -12.43 -15.73
C ARG A 457 -22.14 -12.20 -17.22
N ALA A 458 -23.34 -11.72 -17.54
CA ALA A 458 -23.74 -11.50 -18.93
C ALA A 458 -22.94 -10.38 -19.62
N ARG A 459 -22.55 -9.34 -18.87
CA ARG A 459 -21.77 -8.22 -19.38
C ARG A 459 -20.31 -8.61 -19.57
N GLU A 460 -19.72 -9.29 -18.59
CA GLU A 460 -18.35 -9.78 -18.66
C GLU A 460 -18.17 -10.77 -19.82
N ALA A 461 -19.15 -11.65 -20.05
CA ALA A 461 -19.16 -12.53 -21.22
C ALA A 461 -19.14 -11.73 -22.54
N ARG A 462 -19.99 -10.71 -22.69
CA ARG A 462 -19.99 -9.84 -23.88
C ARG A 462 -18.70 -9.05 -24.05
N LEU A 463 -18.12 -8.55 -22.97
CA LEU A 463 -16.85 -7.82 -23.01
C LEU A 463 -15.68 -8.74 -23.36
N ALA A 464 -15.68 -9.99 -22.90
CA ALA A 464 -14.65 -10.97 -23.21
C ALA A 464 -14.62 -11.42 -24.68
N ASP A 465 -15.68 -11.14 -25.45
CA ASP A 465 -15.78 -11.45 -26.89
C ASP A 465 -14.80 -10.64 -27.74
N ILE A 466 -14.28 -9.50 -27.25
CA ILE A 466 -13.23 -8.74 -27.96
C ILE A 466 -11.93 -9.54 -28.16
N PHE A 467 -11.74 -10.58 -27.35
CA PHE A 467 -10.59 -11.48 -27.40
C PHE A 467 -10.90 -12.79 -28.12
N LYS A 468 -12.04 -12.90 -28.82
CA LYS A 468 -12.28 -14.04 -29.71
C LYS A 468 -11.33 -13.90 -30.89
N ASP A 469 -10.46 -14.89 -31.07
CA ASP A 469 -9.67 -15.00 -32.29
C ASP A 469 -10.62 -15.05 -33.49
N ASP A 470 -10.26 -14.31 -34.55
CA ASP A 470 -11.01 -14.37 -35.79
C ASP A 470 -10.99 -15.82 -36.29
N LYS A 471 -12.16 -16.42 -36.55
CA LYS A 471 -12.26 -17.85 -36.94
C LYS A 471 -11.33 -18.17 -38.12
N LYS A 472 -11.07 -17.17 -38.97
CA LYS A 472 -10.09 -17.24 -40.07
C LYS A 472 -8.66 -17.44 -39.59
N VAL A 473 -8.22 -16.73 -38.55
CA VAL A 473 -6.86 -16.82 -37.99
C VAL A 473 -6.61 -18.20 -37.37
N VAL A 474 -7.60 -18.74 -36.66
CA VAL A 474 -7.54 -20.12 -36.11
C VAL A 474 -7.49 -21.16 -37.23
N ALA A 475 -8.32 -20.98 -38.27
CA ALA A 475 -8.35 -21.88 -39.43
C ALA A 475 -7.03 -21.84 -40.23
N ILE A 476 -6.48 -20.65 -40.48
CA ILE A 476 -5.18 -20.46 -41.14
C ILE A 476 -4.06 -21.08 -40.31
N SER A 477 -4.00 -20.81 -39.01
CA SER A 477 -2.95 -21.37 -38.13
C SER A 477 -3.01 -22.91 -38.07
N SER A 478 -4.21 -23.48 -38.07
CA SER A 478 -4.43 -24.93 -38.10
C SER A 478 -4.04 -25.54 -39.44
N ALA A 479 -4.37 -24.86 -40.56
CA ALA A 479 -3.99 -25.29 -41.90
C ALA A 479 -2.46 -25.23 -42.11
N VAL A 480 -1.81 -24.15 -41.66
CA VAL A 480 -0.35 -23.99 -41.73
C VAL A 480 0.36 -25.05 -40.88
N SER A 481 -0.11 -25.30 -39.66
CA SER A 481 0.47 -26.35 -38.79
C SER A 481 0.31 -27.74 -39.39
N SER A 482 -0.85 -28.03 -40.01
CA SER A 482 -1.09 -29.29 -40.70
C SER A 482 -0.17 -29.46 -41.91
N TYR A 483 -0.01 -28.41 -42.73
CA TYR A 483 0.92 -28.41 -43.87
C TYR A 483 2.38 -28.62 -43.43
N MET A 484 2.82 -27.93 -42.38
CA MET A 484 4.18 -28.09 -41.84
C MET A 484 4.44 -29.51 -41.32
N ASN A 485 3.45 -30.15 -40.70
CA ASN A 485 3.55 -31.53 -40.23
C ASN A 485 3.59 -32.53 -41.39
N ILE A 486 2.82 -32.30 -42.46
CA ILE A 486 2.88 -33.11 -43.68
C ILE A 486 4.26 -32.99 -44.33
N LYS A 487 4.79 -31.77 -44.48
CA LYS A 487 6.11 -31.52 -45.05
C LYS A 487 7.24 -32.15 -44.22
N LYS A 488 7.17 -32.08 -42.89
CA LYS A 488 8.12 -32.77 -41.99
C LYS A 488 8.06 -34.29 -42.10
N LYS A 489 6.88 -34.88 -42.35
CA LYS A 489 6.74 -36.31 -42.58
C LYS A 489 7.30 -36.73 -43.93
N GLN A 490 7.14 -35.91 -44.97
CA GLN A 490 7.71 -36.17 -46.30
C GLN A 490 9.25 -36.08 -46.29
N GLN A 491 9.84 -35.14 -45.54
CA GLN A 491 11.31 -35.04 -45.37
C GLN A 491 11.96 -36.15 -44.52
N LYS A 492 11.17 -37.07 -43.93
CA LYS A 492 11.69 -38.22 -43.15
C LYS A 492 11.66 -39.54 -43.94
N VAL A 493 11.15 -39.51 -45.18
CA VAL A 493 10.99 -40.69 -46.04
C VAL A 493 11.96 -40.67 -47.23
N ASP A 494 12.73 -39.59 -47.38
CA ASP A 494 13.98 -39.52 -48.16
C ASP A 494 15.17 -39.58 -47.19
#